data_AF-A0A2G6Q138-F1
#
_entry.id   AF-A0A2G6Q138-F1
#
_cell.length_a   1.000
_cell.length_b   1.000
_cell.length_c   1.000
_cell.angle_alpha   90.00
_cell.angle_beta   90.00
_cell.angle_gamma   90.00
#
_symmetry.space_group_name_H-M   'P 1'
#
loop_
_entity.id
_entity.type
_entity.pdbx_description
1 polymer ?
#
loop_
_entity_poly.entity_id
_entity_poly.type
_entity_poly.pdbx_seq_one_letter_code
_entity_poly.pdbx_strand_id
1 'polypeptide(L)'
;MSCEPFLTCDHRVMVEQADAIIDGLRILMKQVKAVKGYIGIEENKPDAIAMLKQAAKDDFQIEIVPLHVKYPQGAEKMLVDAILKKEVPAGGLPLDLEMVVNNVATAACISAYFKTGIPLIERAVTITGTGIGTPKNLLIPIGTPLIEVLKFCQADFENLKQVILGGPMMGMAQKTLDVPVIKGTSGILAFKEILAPIQEEQPCIRCGRCLTACPMFLNPSALHFFVRNGRIEELKSHHMADCFECGSCSFTCPSNIPLAQLMRVGKAMLRQ
;
A
#
# COMPACT_ATOMS: atom_id res chain seq x y z
N MET A 1 5.33 2.97 -6.12
CA MET A 1 4.97 1.63 -6.62
C MET A 1 3.81 1.11 -5.79
N SER A 2 2.74 0.69 -6.44
CA SER A 2 1.69 -0.13 -5.80
C SER A 2 1.92 -1.59 -6.17
N CYS A 3 2.21 -2.43 -5.17
CA CYS A 3 2.32 -3.89 -5.31
C CYS A 3 1.04 -4.62 -4.84
N GLU A 4 0.03 -3.86 -4.39
CA GLU A 4 -1.29 -4.39 -4.05
C GLU A 4 -1.98 -4.94 -5.31
N PRO A 5 -2.51 -6.18 -5.27
CA PRO A 5 -3.28 -6.72 -6.38
C PRO A 5 -4.46 -5.81 -6.73
N PHE A 6 -4.91 -5.86 -7.98
CA PHE A 6 -5.95 -5.00 -8.59
C PHE A 6 -5.60 -3.52 -8.78
N LEU A 7 -4.71 -2.94 -7.96
CA LEU A 7 -4.48 -1.50 -7.97
C LEU A 7 -3.52 -1.07 -9.09
N THR A 8 -3.96 -0.10 -9.89
CA THR A 8 -3.21 0.43 -11.04
C THR A 8 -3.13 1.96 -11.06
N CYS A 9 -3.63 2.64 -10.03
CA CYS A 9 -3.64 4.10 -9.93
C CYS A 9 -2.22 4.69 -10.00
N ASP A 10 -1.29 4.18 -9.19
CA ASP A 10 0.11 4.59 -9.21
C ASP A 10 0.76 4.32 -10.57
N HIS A 11 0.37 3.25 -11.28
CA HIS A 11 0.83 2.98 -12.64
C HIS A 11 0.41 4.12 -13.58
N ARG A 12 -0.87 4.53 -13.55
CA ARG A 12 -1.36 5.63 -14.39
C ARG A 12 -0.67 6.94 -14.07
N VAL A 13 -0.44 7.24 -12.79
CA VAL A 13 0.32 8.43 -12.39
C VAL A 13 1.74 8.39 -12.94
N MET A 14 2.42 7.24 -12.88
CA MET A 14 3.77 7.09 -13.45
C MET A 14 3.82 7.27 -14.98
N VAL A 15 2.82 6.80 -15.70
CA VAL A 15 2.77 6.93 -17.17
C VAL A 15 2.36 8.34 -17.60
N GLU A 16 1.32 8.90 -16.99
CA GLU A 16 0.70 10.16 -17.43
C GLU A 16 1.35 11.41 -16.82
N GLN A 17 2.03 11.26 -15.67
CA GLN A 17 2.60 12.39 -14.92
C GLN A 17 4.10 12.21 -14.64
N ALA A 18 4.82 11.47 -15.50
CA ALA A 18 6.25 11.18 -15.34
C ALA A 18 7.08 12.44 -15.06
N ASP A 19 6.91 13.50 -15.86
CA ASP A 19 7.64 14.76 -15.67
C ASP A 19 7.37 15.42 -14.31
N ALA A 20 6.12 15.38 -13.84
CA ALA A 20 5.75 15.92 -12.54
C ALA A 20 6.35 15.09 -11.38
N ILE A 21 6.46 13.77 -11.54
CA ILE A 21 7.12 12.90 -10.56
C ILE A 21 8.60 13.27 -10.46
N ILE A 22 9.30 13.37 -11.59
CA ILE A 22 10.73 13.72 -11.62
C ILE A 22 10.96 15.10 -11.02
N ASP A 23 10.16 16.11 -11.40
CA ASP A 23 10.25 17.46 -10.86
C ASP A 23 9.96 17.52 -9.36
N GLY A 24 8.91 16.81 -8.91
CA GLY A 24 8.58 16.70 -7.49
C GLY A 24 9.68 16.03 -6.67
N LEU A 25 10.31 14.99 -7.23
CA LEU A 25 11.46 14.34 -6.60
C LEU A 25 12.65 15.29 -6.51
N ARG A 26 12.95 16.09 -7.53
CA ARG A 26 14.01 17.13 -7.46
C ARG A 26 13.75 18.15 -6.36
N ILE A 27 12.52 18.63 -6.26
CA ILE A 27 12.12 19.58 -5.20
C ILE A 27 12.38 18.95 -3.83
N LEU A 28 11.91 17.72 -3.62
CA LEU A 28 12.14 16.98 -2.38
C LEU A 28 13.63 16.82 -2.08
N MET A 29 14.42 16.34 -3.07
CA MET A 29 15.86 16.15 -2.93
C MET A 29 16.58 17.44 -2.53
N LYS A 30 16.22 18.57 -3.15
CA LYS A 30 16.78 19.88 -2.79
C LYS A 30 16.48 20.27 -1.34
N GLN A 31 15.24 20.05 -0.88
CA GLN A 31 14.83 20.42 0.48
C GLN A 31 15.52 19.58 1.55
N VAL A 32 15.66 18.28 1.31
CA VAL A 32 16.32 17.36 2.26
C VAL A 32 17.83 17.23 2.02
N LYS A 33 18.38 17.96 1.04
CA LYS A 33 19.78 17.90 0.60
C LYS A 33 20.24 16.50 0.20
N ALA A 34 19.34 15.70 -0.38
CA ALA A 34 19.68 14.38 -0.88
C ALA A 34 20.56 14.47 -2.12
N VAL A 35 21.62 13.67 -2.16
CA VAL A 35 22.59 13.62 -3.26
C VAL A 35 22.15 12.71 -4.41
N LYS A 36 21.23 11.77 -4.14
CA LYS A 36 20.75 10.77 -5.09
C LYS A 36 19.28 10.45 -4.81
N GLY A 37 18.49 10.31 -5.87
CA GLY A 37 17.10 9.89 -5.83
C GLY A 37 16.90 8.57 -6.56
N TYR A 38 15.97 7.75 -6.07
CA TYR A 38 15.62 6.47 -6.67
C TYR A 38 14.11 6.37 -6.87
N ILE A 39 13.68 5.81 -8.00
CA ILE A 39 12.28 5.48 -8.26
C ILE A 39 12.21 3.98 -8.56
N GLY A 40 11.70 3.21 -7.60
CA GLY A 40 11.46 1.78 -7.75
C GLY A 40 10.14 1.49 -8.49
N ILE A 41 10.19 0.65 -9.52
CA ILE A 41 9.04 0.26 -10.34
C ILE A 41 9.09 -1.23 -10.63
N GLU A 42 7.96 -1.95 -10.57
CA GLU A 42 7.93 -3.38 -10.85
C GLU A 42 8.22 -3.62 -12.34
N GLU A 43 9.05 -4.61 -12.65
CA GLU A 43 9.50 -4.93 -14.01
C GLU A 43 8.35 -5.28 -14.98
N ASN A 44 7.19 -5.67 -14.45
CA ASN A 44 5.97 -5.89 -15.24
C ASN A 44 5.28 -4.60 -15.73
N LYS A 45 5.86 -3.42 -15.50
CA LYS A 45 5.34 -2.11 -15.96
C LYS A 45 6.33 -1.43 -16.92
N PRO A 46 6.62 -2.04 -18.08
CA PRO A 46 7.66 -1.55 -18.99
C PRO A 46 7.35 -0.16 -19.57
N ASP A 47 6.07 0.17 -19.75
CA ASP A 47 5.58 1.48 -20.20
C ASP A 47 5.88 2.57 -19.17
N ALA A 48 5.58 2.33 -17.89
CA ALA A 48 5.90 3.27 -16.81
C ALA A 48 7.41 3.48 -16.66
N ILE A 49 8.20 2.40 -16.79
CA ILE A 49 9.67 2.48 -16.77
C ILE A 49 10.17 3.33 -17.93
N ALA A 50 9.65 3.13 -19.14
CA ALA A 50 10.03 3.90 -20.32
C ALA A 50 9.72 5.40 -20.15
N MET A 51 8.51 5.73 -19.70
CA MET A 51 8.11 7.13 -19.48
C MET A 51 8.97 7.82 -18.42
N LEU A 52 9.25 7.17 -17.30
CA LEU A 52 10.07 7.75 -16.24
C LEU A 52 11.55 7.86 -16.63
N LYS A 53 12.09 6.89 -17.37
CA LYS A 53 13.44 6.99 -17.93
C LYS A 53 13.55 8.15 -18.92
N GLN A 54 12.54 8.36 -19.75
CA GLN A 54 12.49 9.47 -20.69
C GLN A 54 12.42 10.82 -19.95
N ALA A 55 11.60 10.94 -18.91
CA ALA A 55 11.49 12.16 -18.09
C ALA A 55 12.77 12.46 -17.27
N ALA A 56 13.52 11.41 -16.89
CA ALA A 56 14.77 11.51 -16.15
C ALA A 56 16.04 11.54 -17.03
N LYS A 57 15.91 11.57 -18.37
CA LYS A 57 17.03 11.34 -19.30
C LYS A 57 18.25 12.25 -19.08
N ASP A 58 18.02 13.50 -18.66
CA ASP A 58 19.05 14.52 -18.45
C ASP A 58 19.42 14.67 -16.95
N ASP A 59 18.91 13.78 -16.09
CA ASP A 59 19.10 13.84 -14.65
C ASP A 59 19.97 12.70 -14.14
N PHE A 60 21.25 13.00 -13.92
CA PHE A 60 22.20 12.01 -13.42
C PHE A 60 22.02 11.69 -11.92
N GLN A 61 21.25 12.48 -11.18
CA GLN A 61 21.02 12.29 -9.75
C GLN A 61 19.82 11.38 -9.47
N ILE A 62 18.90 11.22 -10.43
CA ILE A 62 17.73 10.35 -10.29
C ILE A 62 17.92 9.06 -11.08
N GLU A 63 17.67 7.93 -10.42
CA GLU A 63 17.78 6.60 -11.02
C GLU A 63 16.43 5.87 -11.02
N ILE A 64 16.05 5.33 -12.17
CA ILE A 64 14.86 4.50 -12.32
C ILE A 64 15.28 3.04 -12.17
N VAL A 65 14.81 2.39 -11.11
CA VAL A 65 15.23 1.03 -10.72
C VAL A 65 14.08 0.05 -10.95
N PRO A 66 14.15 -0.81 -11.98
CA PRO A 66 13.24 -1.94 -12.12
C PRO A 66 13.43 -2.92 -10.95
N LEU A 67 12.32 -3.35 -10.36
CA LEU A 67 12.27 -4.25 -9.21
C LEU A 67 11.44 -5.48 -9.54
N HIS A 68 11.63 -6.55 -8.78
CA HIS A 68 10.87 -7.78 -8.94
C HIS A 68 9.38 -7.59 -8.64
N VAL A 69 8.53 -8.35 -9.33
CA VAL A 69 7.09 -8.39 -9.03
C VAL A 69 6.87 -9.21 -7.76
N LYS A 70 6.98 -8.57 -6.59
CA LYS A 70 6.91 -9.27 -5.30
C LYS A 70 6.18 -8.42 -4.26
N TYR A 71 5.07 -8.92 -3.73
CA TYR A 71 4.44 -8.33 -2.55
C TYR A 71 5.20 -8.72 -1.27
N PRO A 72 5.42 -7.80 -0.29
CA PRO A 72 5.11 -6.36 -0.27
C PRO A 72 6.36 -5.47 -0.52
N GLN A 73 7.06 -5.65 -1.64
CA GLN A 73 8.31 -4.91 -1.92
C GLN A 73 8.12 -3.38 -2.02
N GLY A 74 6.88 -2.92 -2.25
CA GLY A 74 6.54 -1.49 -2.22
C GLY A 74 6.46 -0.86 -0.82
N ALA A 75 6.55 -1.63 0.27
CA ALA A 75 6.62 -1.10 1.62
C ALA A 75 7.98 -0.42 1.86
N GLU A 76 8.01 0.67 2.64
CA GLU A 76 9.20 1.54 2.77
C GLU A 76 10.48 0.79 3.15
N LYS A 77 10.43 -0.08 4.17
CA LYS A 77 11.60 -0.84 4.63
C LYS A 77 12.06 -1.85 3.58
N MET A 78 11.10 -2.47 2.88
CA MET A 78 11.37 -3.45 1.83
C MET A 78 11.94 -2.81 0.59
N LEU A 79 11.52 -1.59 0.27
CA LEU A 79 12.01 -0.83 -0.87
C LEU A 79 13.47 -0.40 -0.67
N VAL A 80 13.80 0.06 0.54
CA VAL A 80 15.19 0.41 0.91
C VAL A 80 16.12 -0.79 0.77
N ASP A 81 15.73 -1.95 1.30
CA ASP A 81 16.51 -3.19 1.13
C ASP A 81 16.59 -3.62 -0.34
N ALA A 82 15.47 -3.56 -1.08
CA ALA A 82 15.44 -3.98 -2.48
C ALA A 82 16.44 -3.20 -3.36
N ILE A 83 16.51 -1.88 -3.18
CA ILE A 83 17.33 -0.97 -3.99
C ILE A 83 18.76 -0.87 -3.44
N LEU A 84 18.91 -0.65 -2.12
CA LEU A 84 20.19 -0.27 -1.51
C LEU A 84 20.84 -1.38 -0.69
N LYS A 85 20.17 -2.52 -0.52
CA LYS A 85 20.65 -3.65 0.31
C LYS A 85 20.99 -3.22 1.74
N LYS A 86 20.18 -2.30 2.28
CA LYS A 86 20.28 -1.82 3.66
C LYS A 86 19.01 -2.16 4.42
N GLU A 87 19.18 -2.67 5.63
CA GLU A 87 18.09 -2.98 6.53
C GLU A 87 17.78 -1.80 7.44
N VAL A 88 16.50 -1.41 7.51
CA VAL A 88 16.03 -0.38 8.44
C VAL A 88 15.95 -1.00 9.84
N PRO A 89 16.52 -0.37 10.88
CA PRO A 89 16.48 -0.89 12.24
C PRO A 89 15.07 -1.24 12.74
N ALA A 90 14.99 -2.21 13.65
CA ALA A 90 13.76 -2.52 14.38
C ALA A 90 13.28 -1.29 15.17
N GLY A 91 11.99 -0.97 15.08
CA GLY A 91 11.38 0.25 15.61
C GLY A 91 11.76 1.54 14.88
N GLY A 92 12.75 1.50 13.99
CA GLY A 92 13.24 2.65 13.23
C GLY A 92 12.47 2.91 11.95
N LEU A 93 12.78 4.06 11.35
CA LEU A 93 12.29 4.56 10.07
C LEU A 93 13.45 4.66 9.07
N PRO A 94 13.18 4.74 7.76
CA PRO A 94 14.22 5.03 6.77
C PRO A 94 15.06 6.27 7.08
N LEU A 95 14.48 7.23 7.81
CA LEU A 95 15.17 8.44 8.26
C LEU A 95 16.36 8.16 9.18
N ASP A 96 16.34 7.07 9.95
CA ASP A 96 17.48 6.64 10.78
C ASP A 96 18.69 6.19 9.93
N LEU A 97 18.46 5.92 8.63
CA LEU A 97 19.50 5.67 7.62
C LEU A 97 19.76 6.91 6.74
N GLU A 98 19.25 8.08 7.15
CA GLU A 98 19.30 9.35 6.40
C GLU A 98 18.58 9.27 5.05
N MET A 99 17.51 8.48 4.97
CA MET A 99 16.71 8.28 3.77
C MET A 99 15.27 8.75 3.96
N VAL A 100 14.69 9.26 2.88
CA VAL A 100 13.28 9.65 2.84
C VAL A 100 12.60 8.87 1.73
N VAL A 101 11.56 8.12 2.09
CA VAL A 101 10.75 7.34 1.15
C VAL A 101 9.41 8.03 0.98
N ASN A 102 9.02 8.30 -0.27
CA ASN A 102 7.73 8.92 -0.60
C ASN A 102 7.02 8.14 -1.71
N ASN A 103 5.69 8.20 -1.72
CA ASN A 103 4.90 7.68 -2.83
C ASN A 103 5.07 8.56 -4.09
N VAL A 104 5.01 7.95 -5.27
CA VAL A 104 5.14 8.64 -6.57
C VAL A 104 4.05 9.70 -6.80
N ALA A 105 2.80 9.43 -6.39
CA ALA A 105 1.72 10.40 -6.46
C ALA A 105 1.95 11.60 -5.53
N THR A 106 2.65 11.40 -4.40
CA THR A 106 3.06 12.49 -3.52
C THR A 106 4.08 13.39 -4.21
N ALA A 107 5.08 12.82 -4.89
CA ALA A 107 6.04 13.61 -5.67
C ALA A 107 5.34 14.41 -6.78
N ALA A 108 4.45 13.77 -7.56
CA ALA A 108 3.68 14.45 -8.59
C ALA A 108 2.86 15.63 -8.04
N CYS A 109 2.17 15.42 -6.90
CA CYS A 109 1.40 16.46 -6.21
C CYS A 109 2.28 17.62 -5.72
N ILE A 110 3.48 17.35 -5.21
CA ILE A 110 4.43 18.40 -4.81
C ILE A 110 4.83 19.26 -6.00
N SER A 111 5.17 18.66 -7.15
CA SER A 111 5.43 19.42 -8.38
C SER A 111 4.23 20.31 -8.75
N ALA A 112 3.02 19.74 -8.73
CA ALA A 112 1.81 20.49 -9.05
C ALA A 112 1.60 21.69 -8.09
N TYR A 113 1.74 21.47 -6.78
CA TYR A 113 1.62 22.53 -5.77
C TYR A 113 2.60 23.67 -5.99
N PHE A 114 3.87 23.38 -6.30
CA PHE A 114 4.87 24.43 -6.55
C PHE A 114 4.60 25.20 -7.86
N LYS A 115 3.91 24.59 -8.83
CA LYS A 115 3.57 25.24 -10.10
C LYS A 115 2.28 26.04 -10.04
N THR A 116 1.28 25.58 -9.29
CA THR A 116 -0.09 26.12 -9.34
C THR A 116 -0.58 26.70 -8.01
N GLY A 117 0.08 26.37 -6.89
CA GLY A 117 -0.39 26.68 -5.54
C GLY A 117 -1.54 25.80 -5.04
N ILE A 118 -2.05 24.87 -5.87
CA ILE A 118 -3.19 24.02 -5.51
C ILE A 118 -2.69 22.83 -4.68
N PRO A 119 -3.21 22.63 -3.45
CA PRO A 119 -2.81 21.51 -2.60
C PRO A 119 -3.45 20.20 -3.09
N LEU A 120 -3.22 19.08 -2.38
CA LEU A 120 -3.88 17.80 -2.68
C LEU A 120 -5.39 17.91 -2.43
N ILE A 121 -6.14 18.20 -3.49
CA ILE A 121 -7.61 18.27 -3.48
C ILE A 121 -8.27 17.05 -4.12
N GLU A 122 -7.51 16.27 -4.89
CA GLU A 122 -7.98 15.10 -5.62
C GLU A 122 -6.93 14.00 -5.62
N ARG A 123 -7.35 12.76 -5.87
CA ARG A 123 -6.48 11.58 -5.84
C ARG A 123 -6.81 10.61 -6.96
N ALA A 124 -5.77 10.03 -7.56
CA ALA A 124 -5.92 8.91 -8.49
C ALA A 124 -6.32 7.64 -7.72
N VAL A 125 -7.45 7.04 -8.09
CA VAL A 125 -8.01 5.85 -7.44
C VAL A 125 -8.34 4.80 -8.49
N THR A 126 -8.04 3.53 -8.22
CA THR A 126 -8.49 2.41 -9.05
C THR A 126 -9.86 1.92 -8.63
N ILE A 127 -10.83 1.89 -9.54
CA ILE A 127 -12.17 1.36 -9.30
C ILE A 127 -12.32 0.08 -10.13
N THR A 128 -12.47 -1.07 -9.47
CA THR A 128 -12.55 -2.37 -10.17
C THR A 128 -13.22 -3.45 -9.32
N GLY A 129 -13.36 -4.65 -9.87
CA GLY A 129 -13.99 -5.81 -9.24
C GLY A 129 -15.27 -6.24 -9.95
N THR A 130 -15.77 -7.44 -9.63
CA THR A 130 -16.89 -8.06 -10.32
C THR A 130 -18.21 -7.30 -10.16
N GLY A 131 -18.33 -6.45 -9.14
CA GLY A 131 -19.49 -5.60 -8.88
C GLY A 131 -19.48 -4.27 -9.61
N ILE A 132 -18.45 -3.97 -10.41
CA ILE A 132 -18.32 -2.71 -11.15
C ILE A 132 -18.63 -2.93 -12.63
N GLY A 133 -19.60 -2.19 -13.17
CA GLY A 133 -19.95 -2.26 -14.60
C GLY A 133 -18.88 -1.65 -15.51
N THR A 134 -18.26 -0.54 -15.10
CA THR A 134 -17.20 0.14 -15.87
C THR A 134 -15.93 0.37 -15.05
N PRO A 135 -15.03 -0.63 -14.94
CA PRO A 135 -13.77 -0.49 -14.21
C PRO A 135 -12.86 0.56 -14.85
N LYS A 136 -12.24 1.41 -14.04
CA LYS A 136 -11.35 2.50 -14.52
C LYS A 136 -10.53 3.09 -13.38
N ASN A 137 -9.49 3.83 -13.74
CA ASN A 137 -8.79 4.72 -12.82
C ASN A 137 -9.41 6.12 -12.94
N LEU A 138 -9.68 6.78 -11.81
CA LEU A 138 -10.27 8.11 -11.75
C LEU A 138 -9.44 9.05 -10.91
N LEU A 139 -9.42 10.32 -11.31
CA LEU A 139 -9.01 11.42 -10.45
C LEU A 139 -10.25 11.90 -9.71
N ILE A 140 -10.29 11.70 -8.39
CA ILE A 140 -11.48 11.92 -7.56
C ILE A 140 -11.18 12.99 -6.52
N PRO A 141 -12.05 14.01 -6.36
CA PRO A 141 -11.95 14.95 -5.26
C PRO A 141 -11.96 14.26 -3.89
N ILE A 142 -11.11 14.73 -2.99
CA ILE A 142 -11.11 14.27 -1.60
C ILE A 142 -12.42 14.71 -0.96
N GLY A 143 -13.09 13.78 -0.27
CA GLY A 143 -14.40 13.98 0.33
C GLY A 143 -15.56 13.44 -0.51
N THR A 144 -15.34 13.06 -1.78
CA THR A 144 -16.40 12.44 -2.60
C THR A 144 -16.92 11.17 -1.91
N PRO A 145 -18.24 11.03 -1.69
CA PRO A 145 -18.81 9.82 -1.10
C PRO A 145 -18.56 8.59 -1.98
N LEU A 146 -18.21 7.48 -1.36
CA LEU A 146 -17.94 6.22 -2.04
C LEU A 146 -19.12 5.77 -2.91
N ILE A 147 -20.35 5.97 -2.43
CA ILE A 147 -21.57 5.67 -3.18
C ILE A 147 -21.64 6.40 -4.54
N GLU A 148 -21.20 7.66 -4.62
CA GLU A 148 -21.23 8.44 -5.85
C GLU A 148 -20.19 7.94 -6.86
N VAL A 149 -19.02 7.55 -6.38
CA VAL A 149 -17.99 6.92 -7.22
C VAL A 149 -18.49 5.59 -7.79
N LEU A 150 -19.13 4.76 -6.96
CA LEU A 150 -19.68 3.49 -7.38
C LEU A 150 -20.81 3.66 -8.41
N LYS A 151 -21.71 4.62 -8.21
CA LYS A 151 -22.75 4.98 -9.19
C LYS A 151 -22.13 5.41 -10.51
N PHE A 152 -21.13 6.30 -10.47
CA PHE A 152 -20.43 6.77 -11.67
C PHE A 152 -19.79 5.61 -12.47
N CYS A 153 -19.27 4.61 -11.76
CA CYS A 153 -18.70 3.40 -12.34
C CYS A 153 -19.73 2.30 -12.66
N GLN A 154 -21.03 2.58 -12.56
CA GLN A 154 -22.13 1.65 -12.85
C GLN A 154 -22.05 0.38 -12.01
N ALA A 155 -21.86 0.53 -10.70
CA ALA A 155 -21.85 -0.59 -9.78
C ALA A 155 -23.22 -1.31 -9.76
N ASP A 156 -23.17 -2.63 -9.72
CA ASP A 156 -24.34 -3.49 -9.57
C ASP A 156 -24.71 -3.59 -8.09
N PHE A 157 -25.44 -2.58 -7.59
CA PHE A 157 -25.82 -2.49 -6.18
C PHE A 157 -26.73 -3.62 -5.71
N GLU A 158 -27.50 -4.25 -6.61
CA GLU A 158 -28.40 -5.36 -6.27
C GLU A 158 -27.62 -6.63 -5.89
N ASN A 159 -26.51 -6.89 -6.61
CA ASN A 159 -25.69 -8.07 -6.39
C ASN A 159 -24.41 -7.81 -5.59
N LEU A 160 -24.15 -6.57 -5.18
CA LEU A 160 -22.95 -6.20 -4.45
C LEU A 160 -22.89 -6.86 -3.08
N LYS A 161 -21.83 -7.63 -2.80
CA LYS A 161 -21.61 -8.32 -1.52
C LYS A 161 -20.50 -7.72 -0.69
N GLN A 162 -19.50 -7.14 -1.34
CA GLN A 162 -18.33 -6.62 -0.65
C GLN A 162 -17.78 -5.38 -1.34
N VAL A 163 -17.45 -4.36 -0.55
CA VAL A 163 -16.67 -3.20 -0.99
C VAL A 163 -15.44 -3.05 -0.11
N ILE A 164 -14.27 -2.95 -0.72
CA ILE A 164 -12.98 -2.79 -0.06
C ILE A 164 -12.38 -1.45 -0.48
N LEU A 165 -12.01 -0.64 0.51
CA LEU A 165 -11.30 0.61 0.31
C LEU A 165 -9.81 0.34 0.49
N GLY A 166 -9.03 0.50 -0.59
CA GLY A 166 -7.64 0.05 -0.71
C GLY A 166 -7.49 -1.19 -1.61
N GLY A 167 -6.40 -1.94 -1.41
CA GLY A 167 -6.16 -3.23 -2.08
C GLY A 167 -6.76 -4.42 -1.29
N PRO A 168 -6.78 -5.64 -1.85
CA PRO A 168 -7.34 -6.79 -1.17
C PRO A 168 -6.52 -7.25 0.05
N MET A 169 -5.23 -6.89 0.15
CA MET A 169 -4.38 -7.32 1.25
C MET A 169 -4.48 -6.36 2.45
N MET A 170 -4.20 -5.07 2.25
CA MET A 170 -4.20 -4.08 3.32
C MET A 170 -5.51 -3.30 3.48
N GLY A 171 -6.39 -3.35 2.48
CA GLY A 171 -7.63 -2.58 2.46
C GLY A 171 -8.62 -2.95 3.56
N MET A 172 -9.64 -2.09 3.71
CA MET A 172 -10.69 -2.27 4.71
C MET A 172 -12.03 -2.50 4.03
N ALA A 173 -12.68 -3.61 4.38
CA ALA A 173 -14.06 -3.86 4.00
C ALA A 173 -14.97 -2.81 4.65
N GLN A 174 -15.84 -2.20 3.83
CA GLN A 174 -16.72 -1.12 4.26
C GLN A 174 -18.08 -1.68 4.69
N LYS A 175 -18.57 -1.23 5.84
CA LYS A 175 -19.92 -1.55 6.34
C LYS A 175 -21.00 -0.65 5.74
N THR A 176 -20.62 0.55 5.35
CA THR A 176 -21.49 1.56 4.73
C THR A 176 -20.78 2.17 3.53
N LEU A 177 -21.54 2.57 2.52
CA LEU A 177 -21.04 3.28 1.34
C LEU A 177 -21.05 4.80 1.53
N ASP A 178 -21.55 5.28 2.66
CA ASP A 178 -21.48 6.68 3.06
C ASP A 178 -20.16 6.95 3.81
N VAL A 179 -19.05 6.68 3.12
CA VAL A 179 -17.70 7.00 3.57
C VAL A 179 -17.00 7.83 2.48
N PRO A 180 -16.19 8.82 2.86
CA PRO A 180 -15.52 9.66 1.88
C PRO A 180 -14.29 8.97 1.28
N VAL A 181 -14.00 9.30 0.02
CA VAL A 181 -12.65 9.15 -0.54
C VAL A 181 -11.71 10.08 0.21
N ILE A 182 -10.60 9.55 0.71
CA ILE A 182 -9.61 10.29 1.49
C ILE A 182 -8.24 10.23 0.81
N LYS A 183 -7.27 11.02 1.31
CA LYS A 183 -5.89 11.03 0.80
C LYS A 183 -5.19 9.67 0.77
N GLY A 184 -5.67 8.69 1.55
CA GLY A 184 -5.13 7.33 1.60
C GLY A 184 -5.82 6.36 0.63
N THR A 185 -6.91 6.74 -0.01
CA THR A 185 -7.67 5.86 -0.91
C THR A 185 -6.88 5.64 -2.20
N SER A 186 -6.30 4.45 -2.37
CA SER A 186 -5.64 4.03 -3.62
C SER A 186 -6.55 3.19 -4.51
N GLY A 187 -7.57 2.55 -3.93
CA GLY A 187 -8.51 1.71 -4.65
C GLY A 187 -9.89 1.65 -4.01
N ILE A 188 -10.87 1.34 -4.84
CA ILE A 188 -12.23 0.98 -4.49
C ILE A 188 -12.54 -0.32 -5.23
N LEU A 189 -12.54 -1.43 -4.50
CA LEU A 189 -12.81 -2.74 -5.05
C LEU A 189 -14.23 -3.16 -4.66
N ALA A 190 -15.06 -3.50 -5.64
CA ALA A 190 -16.45 -3.90 -5.42
C ALA A 190 -16.71 -5.26 -6.06
N PHE A 191 -17.22 -6.22 -5.28
CA PHE A 191 -17.38 -7.60 -5.71
C PHE A 191 -18.80 -8.12 -5.46
N LYS A 192 -19.28 -8.95 -6.39
CA LYS A 192 -20.54 -9.71 -6.28
C LYS A 192 -20.41 -10.94 -5.38
N GLU A 193 -19.19 -11.29 -5.01
CA GLU A 193 -18.85 -12.39 -4.11
C GLU A 193 -17.81 -11.88 -3.11
N ILE A 194 -17.70 -12.54 -1.96
CA ILE A 194 -16.64 -12.20 -1.00
C ILE A 194 -15.34 -12.79 -1.53
N LEU A 195 -14.34 -11.93 -1.78
CA LEU A 195 -13.11 -12.29 -2.51
C LEU A 195 -12.31 -13.43 -1.85
N ALA A 196 -12.44 -13.55 -0.53
CA ALA A 196 -12.11 -14.74 0.22
C ALA A 196 -13.39 -15.19 0.92
N PRO A 197 -13.97 -16.36 0.59
CA PRO A 197 -15.12 -16.86 1.33
C PRO A 197 -14.76 -16.89 2.82
N ILE A 198 -15.71 -16.52 3.67
CA ILE A 198 -15.52 -16.57 5.13
C ILE A 198 -15.35 -18.05 5.47
N GLN A 199 -14.10 -18.50 5.53
CA GLN A 199 -13.77 -19.83 6.00
C GLN A 199 -13.74 -19.78 7.51
N GLU A 200 -14.35 -20.78 8.13
CA GLU A 200 -14.35 -20.89 9.57
C GLU A 200 -12.91 -21.00 10.08
N GLU A 201 -12.57 -20.14 11.03
CA GLU A 201 -11.27 -20.16 11.65
C GLU A 201 -11.02 -21.51 12.32
N GLN A 202 -9.91 -22.14 11.98
CA GLN A 202 -9.47 -23.39 12.58
C GLN A 202 -8.34 -23.14 13.60
N PRO A 203 -8.13 -24.04 14.57
CA PRO A 203 -6.99 -23.97 15.46
C PRO A 203 -5.65 -23.88 14.72
N CYS A 204 -4.69 -23.14 15.30
CA CYS A 204 -3.35 -23.03 14.74
C CYS A 204 -2.64 -24.39 14.77
N ILE A 205 -2.29 -24.92 13.60
CA ILE A 205 -1.56 -26.19 13.46
C ILE A 205 -0.03 -26.03 13.52
N ARG A 206 0.47 -24.82 13.84
CA ARG A 206 1.92 -24.50 13.96
C ARG A 206 2.77 -24.90 12.73
N CYS A 207 2.21 -24.78 11.54
CA CYS A 207 2.87 -25.19 10.29
C CYS A 207 4.04 -24.30 9.83
N GLY A 208 4.32 -23.18 10.52
CA GLY A 208 5.43 -22.28 10.18
C GLY A 208 5.23 -21.37 8.95
N ARG A 209 4.21 -21.59 8.10
CA ARG A 209 4.00 -20.80 6.87
C ARG A 209 3.95 -19.29 7.09
N CYS A 210 3.29 -18.85 8.15
CA CYS A 210 3.20 -17.44 8.49
C CYS A 210 4.54 -16.81 8.90
N LEU A 211 5.50 -17.59 9.41
CA LEU A 211 6.86 -17.12 9.71
C LEU A 211 7.61 -16.91 8.39
N THR A 212 7.57 -17.89 7.49
CA THR A 212 8.21 -17.81 6.17
C THR A 212 7.67 -16.67 5.32
N ALA A 213 6.36 -16.39 5.43
CA ALA A 213 5.72 -15.29 4.69
C ALA A 213 5.92 -13.91 5.33
N CYS A 214 6.44 -13.81 6.56
CA CYS A 214 6.58 -12.53 7.23
C CYS A 214 7.81 -11.78 6.70
N PRO A 215 7.65 -10.62 6.04
CA PRO A 215 8.78 -9.85 5.52
C PRO A 215 9.64 -9.21 6.61
N MET A 216 9.12 -9.07 7.84
CA MET A 216 9.83 -8.52 8.99
C MET A 216 10.42 -9.62 9.89
N PHE A 217 10.37 -10.88 9.45
CA PHE A 217 10.85 -12.04 10.23
C PHE A 217 10.20 -12.17 11.63
N LEU A 218 9.03 -11.58 11.83
CA LEU A 218 8.25 -11.75 13.06
C LEU A 218 7.69 -13.17 13.14
N ASN A 219 7.18 -13.53 14.32
CA ASN A 219 6.45 -14.77 14.53
C ASN A 219 4.93 -14.50 14.70
N PRO A 220 4.15 -14.41 13.60
CA PRO A 220 2.70 -14.23 13.68
C PRO A 220 1.99 -15.32 14.49
N SER A 221 2.52 -16.54 14.51
CA SER A 221 1.96 -17.64 15.30
C SER A 221 2.09 -17.40 16.80
N ALA A 222 3.18 -16.81 17.30
CA ALA A 222 3.26 -16.37 18.69
C ALA A 222 2.43 -15.11 18.95
N LEU A 223 2.57 -14.10 18.08
CA LEU A 223 1.92 -12.80 18.25
C LEU A 223 0.39 -12.92 18.34
N HIS A 224 -0.25 -13.72 17.49
CA HIS A 224 -1.71 -13.87 17.55
C HIS A 224 -2.18 -14.51 18.85
N PHE A 225 -1.39 -15.43 19.42
CA PHE A 225 -1.68 -16.04 20.70
C PHE A 225 -1.57 -15.01 21.83
N PHE A 226 -0.51 -14.18 21.82
CA PHE A 226 -0.35 -13.11 22.81
C PHE A 226 -1.47 -12.08 22.74
N VAL A 227 -1.88 -11.65 21.54
CA VAL A 227 -3.01 -10.75 21.35
C VAL A 227 -4.30 -11.31 21.96
N ARG A 228 -4.63 -12.58 21.67
CA ARG A 228 -5.85 -13.21 22.18
C ARG A 228 -5.89 -13.34 23.70
N ASN A 229 -4.72 -13.49 24.32
CA ASN A 229 -4.59 -13.68 25.76
C ASN A 229 -4.26 -12.38 26.51
N GLY A 230 -4.26 -11.23 25.84
CA GLY A 230 -3.97 -9.95 26.49
C GLY A 230 -2.54 -9.81 27.03
N ARG A 231 -1.59 -10.54 26.45
CA ARG A 231 -0.19 -10.63 26.90
C ARG A 231 0.66 -9.47 26.34
N ILE A 232 0.46 -8.28 26.89
CA ILE A 232 1.06 -7.03 26.37
C ILE A 232 2.59 -7.02 26.47
N GLU A 233 3.16 -7.49 27.57
CA GLU A 233 4.62 -7.51 27.75
C GLU A 233 5.29 -8.46 26.75
N GLU A 234 4.69 -9.62 26.49
CA GLU A 234 5.16 -10.53 25.45
C GLU A 234 5.00 -9.93 24.04
N LEU A 235 3.96 -9.14 23.76
CA LEU A 235 3.85 -8.42 22.49
C LEU A 235 5.00 -7.42 22.29
N LYS A 236 5.37 -6.67 23.35
CA LYS A 236 6.51 -5.75 23.31
C LYS A 236 7.82 -6.50 23.08
N SER A 237 8.06 -7.57 23.83
CA SER A 237 9.30 -8.35 23.74
C SER A 237 9.46 -9.07 22.39
N HIS A 238 8.38 -9.26 21.64
CA HIS A 238 8.37 -9.86 20.31
C HIS A 238 8.21 -8.84 19.18
N HIS A 239 8.57 -7.58 19.43
CA HIS A 239 8.65 -6.53 18.40
C HIS A 239 7.34 -6.33 17.61
N MET A 240 6.20 -6.48 18.27
CA MET A 240 4.88 -6.33 17.64
C MET A 240 4.70 -4.97 16.92
N ALA A 241 5.38 -3.92 17.40
CA ALA A 241 5.36 -2.60 16.77
C ALA A 241 5.93 -2.58 15.34
N ASP A 242 6.83 -3.49 14.98
CA ASP A 242 7.47 -3.57 13.66
C ASP A 242 6.57 -4.14 12.56
N CYS A 243 5.47 -4.79 12.94
CA CYS A 243 4.51 -5.28 11.95
C CYS A 243 3.92 -4.10 11.17
N PHE A 244 3.88 -4.13 9.84
CA PHE A 244 3.20 -3.10 9.05
C PHE A 244 1.89 -3.59 8.40
N GLU A 245 1.31 -4.67 8.95
CA GLU A 245 -0.06 -5.12 8.66
C GLU A 245 -0.30 -5.50 7.17
N CYS A 246 0.71 -6.03 6.49
CA CYS A 246 0.64 -6.41 5.07
C CYS A 246 -0.25 -7.63 4.76
N GLY A 247 -0.66 -8.41 5.76
CA GLY A 247 -1.54 -9.55 5.50
C GLY A 247 -0.93 -10.78 4.81
N SER A 248 0.35 -10.79 4.45
CA SER A 248 1.01 -12.00 3.88
C SER A 248 0.86 -13.22 4.79
N CYS A 249 0.91 -13.02 6.11
CA CYS A 249 0.74 -14.08 7.09
C CYS A 249 -0.70 -14.63 7.12
N SER A 250 -1.72 -13.76 7.03
CA SER A 250 -3.13 -14.16 6.93
C SER A 250 -3.38 -14.95 5.65
N PHE A 251 -2.87 -14.46 4.52
CA PHE A 251 -3.11 -15.06 3.21
C PHE A 251 -2.57 -16.48 3.10
N THR A 252 -1.40 -16.77 3.70
CA THR A 252 -0.80 -18.12 3.64
C THR A 252 -1.33 -19.10 4.70
N CYS A 253 -2.12 -18.62 5.67
CA CYS A 253 -2.53 -19.41 6.83
C CYS A 253 -3.55 -20.48 6.42
N PRO A 254 -3.21 -21.78 6.51
CA PRO A 254 -4.16 -22.84 6.15
C PRO A 254 -5.31 -22.99 7.16
N SER A 255 -5.15 -22.42 8.36
CA SER A 255 -6.17 -22.42 9.42
C SER A 255 -7.10 -21.20 9.36
N ASN A 256 -6.97 -20.33 8.35
CA ASN A 256 -7.79 -19.12 8.19
C ASN A 256 -7.79 -18.16 9.39
N ILE A 257 -6.73 -18.19 10.20
CA ILE A 257 -6.57 -17.26 11.32
C ILE A 257 -6.40 -15.84 10.76
N PRO A 258 -7.22 -14.86 11.20
CA PRO A 258 -7.17 -13.48 10.72
C PRO A 258 -5.97 -12.72 11.34
N LEU A 259 -4.76 -13.20 11.06
CA LEU A 259 -3.52 -12.72 11.65
C LEU A 259 -3.31 -11.21 11.49
N ALA A 260 -3.56 -10.64 10.31
CA ALA A 260 -3.43 -9.21 10.05
C ALA A 260 -4.36 -8.35 10.93
N GLN A 261 -5.61 -8.77 11.09
CA GLN A 261 -6.58 -8.12 11.97
C GLN A 261 -6.15 -8.25 13.43
N LEU A 262 -5.65 -9.42 13.83
CA LEU A 262 -5.08 -9.61 15.17
C LEU A 262 -3.83 -8.74 15.39
N MET A 263 -2.99 -8.54 14.36
CA MET A 263 -1.86 -7.61 14.45
C MET A 263 -2.35 -6.16 14.66
N ARG A 264 -3.42 -5.73 13.98
CA ARG A 264 -4.03 -4.41 14.21
C ARG A 264 -4.50 -4.25 15.65
N VAL A 265 -5.16 -5.28 16.21
CA VAL A 265 -5.58 -5.30 17.61
C VAL A 265 -4.37 -5.23 18.54
N GLY A 266 -3.36 -6.08 18.33
CA GLY A 266 -2.14 -6.10 19.14
C GLY A 266 -1.42 -4.76 19.19
N LYS A 267 -1.32 -4.06 18.05
CA LYS A 267 -0.80 -2.70 18.00
C LYS A 267 -1.64 -1.68 18.76
N ALA A 268 -2.97 -1.80 18.69
CA ALA A 268 -3.85 -0.93 19.47
C ALA A 268 -3.66 -1.17 20.97
N MET A 269 -3.43 -2.41 21.41
CA MET A 269 -3.12 -2.75 22.80
C MET A 269 -1.81 -2.15 23.29
N LEU A 270 -0.79 -2.04 22.43
CA LEU A 270 0.49 -1.40 22.79
C LEU A 270 0.39 0.12 23.00
N ARG A 271 -0.68 0.77 22.52
CA ARG A 271 -0.89 2.23 22.63
C ARG A 271 -1.66 2.62 23.90
N GLN A 272 -2.13 1.64 24.67
CA GLN A 272 -2.82 1.82 25.95
C GLN A 272 -1.81 1.68 27.09
#